data_AF-A0A660LTH6-F1
#
_entry.id   AF-A0A660LTH6-F1
#
_cell.length_a   1.000
_cell.length_b   1.000
_cell.length_c   1.000
_cell.angle_alpha   90.00
_cell.angle_beta   90.00
_cell.angle_gamma   90.00
#
_symmetry.space_group_name_H-M   'P 1'
#
loop_
_entity.id
_entity.type
_entity.pdbx_description
1 polymer ?
#
loop_
_entity_poly.entity_id
_entity_poly.type
_entity_poly.pdbx_seq_one_letter_code
_entity_poly.pdbx_strand_id
1 'polypeptide(L)' 'IQEVATLMGVDKSGYRLITNCGENGGQEVMHLHFHLLGGAKLGWSEGVADPQSTF' A
#
# COMPACT_ATOMS: atom_id res chain seq x y z
N ILE A 1 4.26 13.39 -1.12
CA ILE A 1 3.17 12.39 -0.91
C ILE A 1 1.88 13.04 -0.41
N GLN A 2 1.90 13.89 0.62
CA GLN A 2 0.67 14.53 1.13
C GLN A 2 -0.08 15.32 0.05
N GLU A 3 0.62 16.09 -0.79
CA GLU A 3 0.02 16.78 -1.94
C GLU A 3 -0.68 15.83 -2.91
N VAL A 4 -0.07 14.67 -3.18
CA VAL A 4 -0.66 13.61 -4.03
C VAL A 4 -1.90 13.02 -3.36
N ALA A 5 -1.88 12.80 -2.05
CA ALA A 5 -3.05 12.31 -1.32
C ALA A 5 -4.24 13.28 -1.39
N THR A 6 -3.98 14.58 -1.30
CA THR A 6 -4.99 15.64 -1.49
C THR A 6 -5.49 15.67 -2.94
N LEU A 7 -4.59 15.60 -3.92
CA LEU A 7 -4.95 15.56 -5.35
C LEU A 7 -5.84 14.35 -5.69
N MET A 8 -5.58 13.20 -5.06
CA MET A 8 -6.35 11.98 -5.23
C MET A 8 -7.62 11.92 -4.34
N GLY A 9 -7.87 12.93 -3.51
CA GLY A 9 -9.06 13.03 -2.67
C GLY A 9 -9.14 12.04 -1.50
N VAL A 10 -8.01 11.48 -1.06
CA VAL A 10 -7.95 10.48 0.02
C VAL A 10 -7.34 11.00 1.33
N ASP A 11 -6.94 12.27 1.38
CA ASP A 11 -6.27 12.88 2.54
C ASP A 11 -7.15 12.93 3.80
N LYS A 12 -8.47 13.03 3.64
CA LYS A 12 -9.43 13.05 4.77
C LYS A 12 -9.96 11.68 5.15
N SER A 13 -10.25 10.82 4.17
CA SER A 13 -10.74 9.46 4.40
C SER A 13 -9.67 8.51 4.92
N GLY A 14 -8.39 8.89 4.75
CA GLY A 14 -7.24 8.07 5.09
C GLY A 14 -6.69 7.30 3.88
N TYR A 15 -5.40 6.96 3.97
CA TYR A 15 -4.65 6.20 2.98
C TYR A 15 -3.50 5.45 3.66
N ARG A 16 -2.94 4.44 3.00
CA ARG A 16 -1.73 3.71 3.42
C ARG A 16 -0.61 3.93 2.43
N LEU A 17 0.59 4.15 2.95
CA LEU A 17 1.82 4.16 2.15
C LEU A 17 2.55 2.84 2.36
N ILE A 18 2.98 2.22 1.26
CA ILE A 18 3.75 0.98 1.27
C ILE A 18 4.99 1.19 0.41
N THR A 19 6.15 0.80 0.92
CA THR A 19 7.38 0.67 0.14
C THR A 19 7.85 -0.78 0.27
N ASN A 20 8.09 -1.41 -0.86
CA ASN A 20 8.60 -2.78 -0.92
C ASN A 20 10.12 -2.72 -1.04
N CYS A 21 10.83 -3.51 -0.23
CA CYS A 21 12.29 -3.54 -0.22
C CYS A 21 12.79 -4.98 -0.37
N GLY A 22 13.52 -5.24 -1.45
CA GLY A 22 14.07 -6.56 -1.76
C GLY A 22 13.03 -7.62 -2.14
N GLU A 23 13.52 -8.84 -2.35
CA GLU A 23 12.72 -9.97 -2.85
C GLU A 23 11.56 -10.33 -1.92
N ASN A 24 11.84 -10.55 -0.63
CA ASN A 24 10.79 -10.89 0.36
C ASN A 24 9.82 -9.73 0.64
N GLY A 25 10.16 -8.50 0.23
CA GLY A 25 9.26 -7.36 0.27
C GLY A 25 8.34 -7.28 -0.95
N GLY A 26 8.53 -8.12 -1.98
CA GLY A 26 7.79 -8.03 -3.24
C GLY A 26 8.23 -6.86 -4.12
N GLN A 27 9.51 -6.48 -4.09
CA GLN A 27 10.04 -5.40 -4.94
C GLN A 27 10.41 -5.94 -6.32
N GLU A 28 9.62 -5.60 -7.34
CA GLU A 28 9.89 -5.99 -8.74
C GLU A 28 10.74 -4.96 -9.49
N VAL A 29 10.50 -3.67 -9.25
CA VAL A 29 11.27 -2.57 -9.85
C VAL A 29 12.29 -2.04 -8.84
N MET A 30 13.57 -2.21 -9.16
CA MET A 30 14.71 -1.84 -8.31
C MET A 30 15.01 -0.33 -8.32
N HIS A 31 13.97 0.47 -8.11
CA HIS A 31 14.03 1.91 -7.86
C HIS A 31 13.16 2.22 -6.66
N LEU A 32 13.54 3.17 -5.80
CA LEU A 32 12.72 3.56 -4.66
C LEU A 32 11.38 4.14 -5.14
N HIS A 33 10.27 3.54 -4.71
CA HIS A 33 8.94 4.04 -5.01
C HIS A 33 7.99 3.74 -3.84
N PHE A 34 6.94 4.56 -3.75
CA PHE A 34 5.91 4.42 -2.73
C PHE A 34 4.57 4.13 -3.40
N HIS A 35 3.90 3.07 -2.96
CA HIS A 35 2.50 2.85 -3.28
C HIS A 35 1.63 3.69 -2.36
N LEU A 36 0.64 4.37 -2.91
CA LEU A 36 -0.40 5.08 -2.16
C LEU A 36 -1.73 4.38 -2.41
N LEU A 37 -2.26 3.71 -1.39
CA LEU A 37 -3.52 3.00 -1.45
C LEU A 37 -4.57 3.75 -0.65
N GLY A 38 -5.75 3.98 -1.23
CA GLY A 38 -6.85 4.72 -0.60
C GLY A 38 -8.17 4.53 -1.35
N GLY A 39 -9.21 5.25 -0.92
CA GLY A 39 -10.55 5.18 -1.52
C GLY A 39 -11.50 4.15 -0.89
N ALA A 40 -11.02 3.35 0.06
CA ALA A 40 -11.83 2.41 0.85
C ALA A 40 -11.17 2.13 2.22
N LYS A 41 -11.92 1.51 3.15
CA LYS A 41 -11.36 0.98 4.39
C LYS A 41 -10.42 -0.18 4.06
N LEU A 42 -9.11 0.06 4.18
CA LEU A 42 -8.10 -0.95 3.91
C LEU A 42 -8.06 -1.98 5.05
N GLY A 43 -8.05 -3.26 4.69
CA GLY A 43 -7.86 -4.34 5.65
C GLY A 43 -6.51 -4.23 6.38
N TRP A 44 -6.51 -4.66 7.63
CA TRP A 44 -5.31 -5.04 8.35
C TRP A 44 -5.44 -6.55 8.58
N SER A 45 -4.52 -7.34 8.06
CA SER A 45 -4.56 -8.79 8.27
C SER A 45 -4.16 -9.07 9.72
N GLU A 46 -5.16 -9.33 10.57
CA GLU A 46 -4.97 -9.88 11.91
C GLU A 46 -4.58 -11.35 11.78
N GLY A 47 -3.28 -11.63 11.62
CA GLY A 47 -2.71 -12.97 11.78
C GLY A 47 -2.97 -13.94 10.62
N VAL A 48 -1.87 -14.39 10.02
CA VAL A 48 -1.80 -15.32 8.87
C VAL A 48 -2.36 -14.72 7.59
N ALA A 49 -1.46 -14.16 6.76
CA ALA A 49 -1.73 -14.13 5.33
C ALA A 49 -1.89 -15.59 4.91
N ASP A 50 -3.12 -16.04 4.71
CA ASP A 50 -3.35 -17.26 3.94
C ASP A 50 -2.72 -17.02 2.57
N PRO A 51 -1.64 -17.76 2.22
CA PRO A 51 -0.97 -17.60 0.94
C PRO A 51 -1.90 -17.88 -0.26
N GLN A 52 -3.07 -18.49 -0.02
CA GLN A 52 -4.10 -18.80 -1.02
C GLN A 52 -5.24 -17.77 -1.08
N SER A 53 -5.23 -16.73 -0.22
CA SER A 53 -6.31 -15.72 -0.20
C SER A 53 -6.01 -14.44 -0.99
N THR A 54 -4.80 -14.30 -1.51
CA THR A 54 -4.44 -13.24 -2.45
C THR A 54 -3.81 -13.90 -3.68
N PHE A 55 -4.63 -13.96 -4.74
CA PHE A 55 -4.53 -14.66 -6.03
C PHE A 55 -5.16 -16.05 -6.07
#